data_AF-A0A6M0GD33-F1
#
_entry.id   AF-A0A6M0GD33-F1
#
_cell.length_a   1.000
_cell.length_b   1.000
_cell.length_c   1.000
_cell.angle_alpha   90.00
_cell.angle_beta   90.00
_cell.angle_gamma   90.00
#
_symmetry.space_group_name_H-M   'P 1'
#
loop_
_entity.id
_entity.type
_entity.pdbx_description
1 polymer ?
#
loop_
_entity_poly.entity_id
_entity_poly.type
_entity_poly.pdbx_seq_one_letter_code
_entity_poly.pdbx_strand_id
1 'polypeptide(L)'
;KNFFESQGELAPEEVWVARYQVRQLQKAYWYYKLQASSPTFATRGETPKLSKYKHLGKAGSEAHVAGVMGVARRTIVSELQKTIDSLKNSLLDISFDSEQENI
;
A
#
# COMPACT_ATOMS: atom_id res chain seq x y z
N LYS A 1 -16.23 -15.59 -2.65
CA LYS A 1 -15.83 -14.18 -2.43
C LYS A 1 -15.01 -14.16 -1.14
N ASN A 2 -13.71 -13.91 -1.25
CA ASN A 2 -12.88 -13.73 -0.06
C ASN A 2 -13.31 -12.44 0.67
N PHE A 3 -13.23 -12.44 2.00
CA PHE A 3 -13.62 -11.29 2.84
C PHE A 3 -13.05 -9.96 2.29
N PHE A 4 -11.78 -9.97 1.88
CA PHE A 4 -11.07 -8.79 1.38
C PHE A 4 -11.56 -8.28 0.02
N GLU A 5 -12.07 -9.15 -0.86
CA GLU A 5 -12.59 -8.75 -2.18
C GLU A 5 -13.87 -7.91 -2.07
N SER A 6 -14.61 -8.06 -0.96
CA SER A 6 -15.83 -7.28 -0.70
C SER A 6 -15.56 -5.87 -0.17
N GLN A 7 -14.34 -5.59 0.30
CA GLN A 7 -14.03 -4.36 1.04
C GLN A 7 -13.56 -3.21 0.13
N GLY A 8 -13.23 -3.50 -1.13
CA GLY A 8 -12.76 -2.54 -2.14
C GLY A 8 -11.34 -2.85 -2.62
N GLU A 9 -10.87 -2.06 -3.59
CA GLU A 9 -9.56 -2.27 -4.21
C GLU A 9 -8.41 -2.01 -3.22
N LEU A 10 -7.41 -2.89 -3.24
CA LEU A 10 -6.15 -2.74 -2.50
C LEU A 10 -5.20 -1.85 -3.31
N ALA A 11 -4.48 -0.95 -2.64
CA ALA A 11 -3.35 -0.31 -3.27
C ALA A 11 -2.28 -1.37 -3.65
N PRO A 12 -1.44 -1.11 -4.67
CA PRO A 12 -0.26 -1.93 -4.93
C PRO A 12 0.69 -1.95 -3.72
N GLU A 13 1.65 -2.88 -3.74
CA GLU A 13 2.71 -2.95 -2.72
C GLU A 13 3.63 -1.74 -2.80
N GLU A 14 4.25 -1.38 -1.67
CA GLU A 14 5.18 -0.25 -1.57
C GLU A 14 4.61 1.09 -2.06
N VAL A 15 3.30 1.27 -1.92
CA VAL A 15 2.57 2.51 -2.26
C VAL A 15 2.11 3.24 -1.01
N TRP A 16 2.29 4.56 -1.00
CA TRP A 16 1.79 5.45 0.05
C TRP A 16 1.09 6.69 -0.52
N VAL A 17 0.25 7.32 0.31
CA VAL A 17 -0.36 8.61 -0.03
C VAL A 17 0.64 9.73 0.28
N ALA A 18 1.00 10.49 -0.74
CA ALA A 18 1.88 11.64 -0.61
C ALA A 18 1.11 12.94 -0.87
N ARG A 19 1.35 13.94 -0.02
CA ARG A 19 0.85 15.30 -0.19
C ARG A 19 1.92 16.14 -0.88
N TYR A 20 1.52 16.97 -1.84
CA TYR A 20 2.41 17.90 -2.53
C TYR A 20 1.75 19.27 -2.73
N GLN A 21 2.59 20.30 -2.80
CA GLN A 21 2.15 21.67 -2.99
C GLN A 21 2.33 22.09 -4.45
N VAL A 22 1.33 22.77 -4.99
CA VAL A 22 1.40 23.46 -6.28
C VAL A 22 1.28 24.96 -6.01
N ARG A 23 2.29 25.72 -6.43
CA ARG A 23 2.30 27.18 -6.31
C ARG A 23 1.80 27.81 -7.60
N GLN A 24 0.85 28.72 -7.48
CA GLN A 24 0.42 29.65 -8.52
C GLN A 24 0.68 31.08 -8.04
N LEU A 25 0.62 32.07 -8.95
CA LEU A 25 1.08 33.46 -8.71
C LEU A 25 0.72 34.03 -7.33
N GLN A 26 -0.50 33.80 -6.84
CA GLN A 26 -0.98 34.33 -5.56
C GLN A 26 -1.55 33.27 -4.60
N LYS A 27 -1.50 31.98 -4.96
CA LYS A 27 -2.14 30.91 -4.19
C LYS A 27 -1.32 29.64 -4.19
N ALA A 28 -1.29 28.97 -3.05
CA ALA A 28 -0.73 27.63 -2.93
C ALA A 28 -1.87 26.63 -2.74
N TYR A 29 -1.87 25.58 -3.55
CA TYR A 29 -2.84 24.49 -3.49
C TYR A 29 -2.15 23.21 -3.02
N TRP A 30 -2.84 22.47 -2.16
CA TRP A 30 -2.40 21.16 -1.70
C TRP A 30 -3.13 20.07 -2.45
N TYR A 31 -2.36 19.15 -3.02
CA TYR A 31 -2.85 18.01 -3.77
C TYR A 31 -2.24 16.72 -3.22
N TYR A 32 -2.85 15.61 -3.60
CA TYR A 32 -2.46 14.28 -3.17
C TYR A 32 -2.20 13.39 -4.37
N LYS A 33 -1.30 12.44 -4.19
CA LYS A 33 -0.96 11.40 -5.16
C LYS A 33 -0.69 10.09 -4.41
N LEU A 34 -0.94 8.96 -5.07
CA LEU A 34 -0.24 7.73 -4.70
C LEU A 34 1.19 7.84 -5.21
N GLN A 35 2.14 7.43 -4.39
CA GLN A 35 3.56 7.38 -4.69
C GLN A 35 4.04 5.96 -4.45
N ALA A 36 4.88 5.45 -5.34
CA ALA A 36 5.55 4.16 -5.20
C ALA A 36 7.07 4.31 -5.32
N SER A 37 7.80 3.33 -4.81
CA SER A 37 9.26 3.23 -4.90
C SER A 37 9.73 2.92 -6.34
N SER A 38 8.99 2.06 -7.05
CA SER A 38 9.23 1.64 -8.44
C SER A 38 8.11 2.11 -9.39
N PRO A 39 8.31 2.07 -10.72
CA PRO A 39 7.24 2.38 -11.67
C PRO A 39 6.09 1.37 -11.56
N THR A 40 4.88 1.83 -11.22
CA THR A 40 3.74 0.97 -10.87
C THR A 40 2.43 1.38 -11.55
N PHE A 41 2.19 2.68 -11.75
CA PHE A 41 0.91 3.16 -12.26
C PHE A 41 0.94 3.36 -13.77
N ALA A 42 -0.03 2.81 -14.49
CA ALA A 42 -0.13 3.02 -15.94
C ALA A 42 -0.42 4.48 -16.27
N THR A 43 0.34 5.06 -17.20
CA THR A 43 0.03 6.38 -17.78
C THR A 43 -0.97 6.24 -18.93
N ARG A 44 -1.78 7.27 -19.15
CA ARG A 44 -2.63 7.37 -20.34
C ARG A 44 -1.75 7.83 -21.51
N GLY A 45 -1.53 6.98 -22.50
CA GLY A 45 -0.78 7.28 -23.73
C GLY A 45 -0.74 6.08 -24.68
N GLU A 46 -0.39 6.32 -25.95
CA GLU A 46 -0.32 5.28 -27.01
C GLU A 46 0.72 4.20 -26.71
N THR A 47 1.76 4.52 -25.93
CA THR A 47 2.70 3.56 -25.35
C THR A 47 2.55 3.55 -23.83
N PRO A 48 2.01 2.46 -23.22
CA PRO A 48 1.81 2.40 -21.78
C PRO A 48 3.16 2.34 -21.07
N LYS A 49 3.58 3.47 -20.51
CA LYS A 49 4.72 3.55 -19.59
C LYS A 49 4.20 3.54 -18.16
N LEU A 50 4.94 2.91 -17.26
CA LEU A 50 4.63 2.96 -15.84
C LEU A 50 5.24 4.21 -15.21
N SER A 51 4.47 4.90 -14.38
CA SER A 51 4.94 6.01 -13.54
C SER A 51 5.09 5.56 -12.09
N LYS A 52 5.92 6.29 -11.33
CA LYS A 52 6.04 6.11 -9.87
C LYS A 52 4.93 6.79 -9.08
N TYR A 53 3.99 7.47 -9.75
CA TYR A 53 2.92 8.19 -9.06
C TYR A 53 1.62 8.28 -9.86
N LYS A 54 0.49 8.30 -9.12
CA LYS A 54 -0.85 8.52 -9.65
C LYS A 54 -1.49 9.71 -8.95
N HIS A 55 -1.83 10.76 -9.69
CA HIS A 55 -2.49 11.94 -9.13
C HIS A 55 -3.90 11.59 -8.62
N LEU A 56 -4.21 12.03 -7.40
CA LEU A 56 -5.53 11.84 -6.77
C LEU A 56 -6.34 13.13 -6.67
N GLY A 57 -5.70 14.28 -6.89
CA GLY A 57 -6.36 15.57 -6.80
C GLY A 57 -6.40 16.13 -5.38
N LYS A 58 -7.40 16.97 -5.10
CA LYS A 58 -7.53 17.72 -3.85
C LYS A 58 -7.96 16.81 -2.68
N ALA A 59 -7.77 17.29 -1.45
CA ALA A 59 -8.28 16.63 -0.26
C ALA A 59 -9.79 16.36 -0.38
N GLY A 60 -10.21 15.17 0.06
CA GLY A 60 -11.61 14.75 0.09
C GLY A 60 -12.25 14.47 -1.28
N SER A 61 -11.52 14.57 -2.40
CA SER A 61 -12.04 14.06 -3.67
C SER A 61 -12.27 12.55 -3.59
N GLU A 62 -13.16 12.02 -4.43
CA GLU A 62 -13.42 10.58 -4.51
C GLU A 62 -12.13 9.78 -4.76
N ALA A 63 -11.30 10.23 -5.71
CA ALA A 63 -10.00 9.61 -5.98
C ALA A 63 -9.04 9.67 -4.78
N HIS A 64 -9.03 10.77 -4.02
CA HIS A 64 -8.24 10.87 -2.80
C HIS A 64 -8.72 9.89 -1.73
N VAL A 65 -10.03 9.86 -1.44
CA VAL A 65 -10.61 8.95 -0.45
C VAL A 65 -10.38 7.50 -0.85
N ALA A 66 -10.63 7.14 -2.11
CA ALA A 66 -10.38 5.80 -2.63
C ALA A 66 -8.91 5.40 -2.49
N GLY A 67 -7.98 6.31 -2.80
CA GLY A 67 -6.53 6.07 -2.64
C GLY A 67 -6.12 5.84 -1.19
N VAL A 68 -6.61 6.68 -0.26
CA VAL A 68 -6.37 6.52 1.19
C VAL A 68 -6.90 5.18 1.70
N MET A 69 -8.14 4.84 1.36
CA MET A 69 -8.75 3.58 1.78
C MET A 69 -8.04 2.37 1.17
N GLY A 70 -7.58 2.46 -0.09
CA GLY A 70 -6.80 1.41 -0.73
C GLY A 70 -5.49 1.13 -0.02
N VAL A 71 -4.75 2.18 0.39
CA VAL A 71 -3.51 2.04 1.18
C VAL A 71 -3.82 1.47 2.56
N ALA A 72 -4.84 1.96 3.26
CA ALA A 72 -5.21 1.47 4.58
C ALA A 72 -5.55 -0.03 4.57
N ARG A 73 -6.33 -0.49 3.58
CA ARG A 73 -6.64 -1.92 3.41
C ARG A 73 -5.38 -2.74 3.14
N ARG A 74 -4.47 -2.25 2.28
CA ARG A 74 -3.19 -2.92 2.00
C ARG A 74 -2.35 -3.06 3.28
N THR A 75 -2.29 -2.03 4.11
CA THR A 75 -1.61 -2.10 5.41
C THR A 75 -2.20 -3.18 6.29
N ILE A 76 -3.53 -3.22 6.45
CA ILE A 76 -4.21 -4.25 7.26
C ILE A 76 -3.86 -5.66 6.76
N VAL A 77 -3.95 -5.90 5.45
CA VAL A 77 -3.62 -7.20 4.86
C VAL A 77 -2.15 -7.57 5.11
N SER A 78 -1.23 -6.63 4.94
CA SER A 78 0.21 -6.86 5.18
C SER A 78 0.49 -7.22 6.64
N GLU A 79 -0.09 -6.50 7.59
CA GLU A 79 0.12 -6.76 9.02
C GLU A 79 -0.51 -8.09 9.47
N LEU A 80 -1.66 -8.47 8.92
CA LEU A 80 -2.26 -9.78 9.15
C LEU A 80 -1.36 -10.90 8.63
N GLN A 81 -0.80 -10.74 7.41
CA GLN A 81 0.12 -11.71 6.85
C GLN A 81 1.38 -11.87 7.69
N LYS A 82 2.01 -10.76 8.12
CA LYS A 82 3.16 -10.78 9.03
C LYS A 82 2.84 -11.49 10.35
N THR A 83 1.65 -11.26 10.89
CA THR A 83 1.20 -11.93 12.12
C THR A 83 1.10 -13.45 11.92
N ILE A 84 0.50 -13.89 10.80
CA ILE A 84 0.41 -15.32 10.45
C ILE A 84 1.81 -15.92 10.29
N ASP A 85 2.71 -15.24 9.61
CA ASP A 85 4.07 -15.74 9.37
C ASP A 85 4.87 -15.82 10.68
N SER A 86 4.72 -14.83 11.57
CA SER A 86 5.29 -14.89 12.92
C SER A 86 4.77 -16.09 13.71
N LEU A 87 3.46 -16.35 13.68
CA LEU A 87 2.86 -17.49 14.39
C LEU A 87 3.34 -18.84 13.83
N LYS A 88 3.50 -18.94 12.50
CA LYS A 88 4.07 -20.14 11.87
C LYS A 88 5.50 -20.37 12.32
N ASN A 89 6.32 -19.32 12.35
CA ASN A 89 7.70 -19.42 12.82
C ASN A 89 7.75 -19.89 14.28
N SER A 90 6.95 -19.28 15.17
CA SER A 90 6.89 -19.72 16.57
C SER A 90 6.42 -21.17 16.72
N LEU A 91 5.50 -21.63 15.87
CA LEU A 91 5.08 -23.04 15.87
C LEU A 91 6.22 -23.96 15.42
N LEU A 92 6.99 -23.56 14.40
CA LEU A 92 8.17 -24.30 13.95
C LEU A 92 9.19 -24.38 15.09
N ASP A 93 9.47 -23.26 15.76
CA ASP A 93 10.38 -23.21 16.89
C ASP A 93 9.94 -24.23 17.97
N ILE A 94 8.67 -24.21 18.41
CA ILE A 94 8.17 -25.18 19.40
C ILE A 94 8.23 -26.64 18.91
N SER A 95 7.99 -26.87 17.62
CA SER A 95 7.90 -28.23 17.06
C SER A 95 9.28 -28.85 16.78
N PHE A 96 10.30 -28.01 16.61
CA PHE A 96 11.66 -28.41 16.22
C PHE A 96 12.74 -27.98 17.22
N ASP A 97 12.39 -27.28 18.31
CA ASP A 97 13.15 -27.17 19.57
C ASP A 97 13.12 -28.51 20.31
N SER A 98 13.63 -29.55 19.66
CA SER A 98 14.47 -30.48 20.40
C SER A 98 15.82 -29.79 20.51
N GLU A 99 16.00 -28.96 21.54
CA GLU A 99 17.34 -28.64 22.01
C GLU A 99 18.09 -29.97 22.07
N GLN A 100 19.18 -30.07 21.29
CA GLN A 100 20.17 -31.10 21.50
C GLN A 100 20.87 -30.80 22.83
N GLU A 101 20.19 -31.02 23.95
CA GLU A 101 20.85 -31.26 25.25
C GLU A 101 21.49 -32.65 25.17
N ASN A 102 22.57 -32.79 24.38
CA ASN A 102 23.47 -33.92 24.54
C ASN A 102 24.39 -33.61 25.73
N ILE A 103 24.01 -34.18 26.87
CA ILE A 103 24.87 -34.48 28.04
C ILE A 103 25.90 -35.55 27.64
#